data_AF-A0A415ZLV1-F1
#
_entry.id   AF-A0A415ZLV1-F1
#
_cell.length_a   1.000
_cell.length_b   1.000
_cell.length_c   1.000
_cell.angle_alpha   90.00
_cell.angle_beta   90.00
_cell.angle_gamma   90.00
#
_symmetry.space_group_name_H-M   'P 1'
#
loop_
_entity.id
_entity.type
_entity.pdbx_description
1 polymer ?
#
loop_
_entity_poly.entity_id
_entity_poly.type
_entity_poly.pdbx_seq_one_letter_code
_entity_poly.pdbx_strand_id
1 'polypeptide(L)'
;MYDPISGNAAYAKYSPVTLPPIEQRAGFAEVSVTLNPHTSQPELISYLNKGYRIRLVTGCMFNKDLRATEYGVKIGNHRTKVWKTPEGVWYIHPNR
;
A
#
# COMPACT_ATOMS: atom_id res chain seq x y z
N MET A 1 -13.80 43.85 -32.76
CA MET A 1 -13.10 42.54 -32.66
C MET A 1 -13.58 41.89 -31.38
N TYR A 2 -14.10 40.68 -31.48
CA TYR A 2 -14.64 39.90 -30.35
C TYR A 2 -13.44 39.25 -29.63
N ASP A 3 -13.26 39.53 -28.34
CA ASP A 3 -12.23 38.91 -27.51
C ASP A 3 -12.90 37.84 -26.63
N PRO A 4 -12.75 36.53 -26.94
CA PRO A 4 -13.34 35.50 -26.13
C PRO A 4 -12.39 35.18 -24.97
N ILE A 5 -12.74 35.67 -23.78
CA ILE A 5 -12.45 34.93 -22.55
C ILE A 5 -13.13 33.57 -22.67
N SER A 6 -12.42 32.56 -23.15
CA SER A 6 -12.84 31.15 -22.97
C SER A 6 -11.71 30.20 -23.35
N GLY A 7 -10.95 29.76 -22.36
CA GLY A 7 -10.12 28.57 -22.53
C GLY A 7 -8.83 28.60 -21.73
N ASN A 8 -8.93 28.47 -20.40
CA ASN A 8 -8.10 27.50 -19.65
C ASN A 8 -8.30 27.52 -18.13
N ALA A 9 -9.51 27.83 -17.64
CA ALA A 9 -9.95 27.31 -16.34
C ALA A 9 -10.10 25.76 -16.32
N ALA A 10 -9.83 25.08 -17.44
CA ALA A 10 -9.95 23.63 -17.59
C ALA A 10 -8.68 22.85 -17.19
N TYR A 11 -7.50 23.48 -17.11
CA TYR A 11 -6.25 22.75 -16.79
C TYR A 11 -5.92 22.66 -15.30
N ALA A 12 -6.68 23.33 -14.43
CA ALA A 12 -6.57 23.13 -12.98
C ALA A 12 -7.26 21.83 -12.50
N LYS A 13 -7.94 21.08 -13.37
CA LYS A 13 -8.61 19.81 -13.02
C LYS A 13 -7.73 18.56 -13.11
N TYR A 14 -6.49 18.68 -13.62
CA TYR A 14 -5.57 17.57 -13.79
C TYR A 14 -4.19 17.84 -13.19
N SER A 15 -4.14 18.53 -12.05
CA SER A 15 -3.03 18.23 -11.15
C SER A 15 -3.24 16.77 -10.75
N PRO A 16 -2.34 15.82 -11.06
CA PRO A 16 -2.46 14.49 -10.47
C PRO A 16 -2.41 14.76 -8.98
N VAL A 17 -3.56 14.61 -8.31
CA VAL A 17 -3.59 14.63 -6.85
C VAL A 17 -2.73 13.46 -6.49
N THR A 18 -1.45 13.74 -6.27
CA THR A 18 -0.47 12.73 -5.97
C THR A 18 -0.80 12.42 -4.53
N LEU A 19 -1.66 11.42 -4.36
CA LEU A 19 -2.10 11.02 -3.05
C LEU A 19 -0.84 10.78 -2.19
N PRO A 20 -0.90 11.12 -0.90
CA PRO A 20 0.25 10.93 -0.04
C PRO A 20 0.71 9.47 -0.12
N PRO A 21 2.04 9.23 -0.03
CA PRO A 21 2.57 7.88 0.02
C PRO A 21 2.04 7.13 1.26
N ILE A 22 2.14 5.81 1.26
CA ILE A 22 1.46 4.96 2.26
C ILE A 22 1.75 5.35 3.71
N GLU A 23 2.98 5.80 4.01
CA GLU A 23 3.42 6.26 5.34
C GLU A 23 2.65 7.48 5.86
N GLN A 24 2.02 8.25 4.97
CA GLN A 24 1.24 9.45 5.29
C GLN A 24 -0.27 9.23 5.15
N ARG A 25 -0.71 8.01 4.78
CA ARG A 25 -2.14 7.72 4.60
C ARG A 25 -2.78 7.26 5.89
N ALA A 26 -3.88 7.93 6.26
CA ALA A 26 -4.75 7.45 7.32
C ALA A 26 -5.27 6.03 7.02
N GLY A 27 -5.37 5.21 8.07
CA GLY A 27 -5.88 3.83 7.98
C GLY A 27 -4.82 2.77 7.70
N PHE A 28 -3.60 3.16 7.31
CA PHE A 28 -2.46 2.24 7.25
C PHE A 28 -1.68 2.26 8.56
N ALA A 29 -1.20 1.09 8.96
CA ALA A 29 -0.38 0.94 10.15
C ALA A 29 0.92 0.22 9.80
N GLU A 30 2.04 0.76 10.29
CA GLU A 30 3.33 0.09 10.20
C GLU A 30 3.32 -1.19 11.02
N VAL A 31 4.00 -2.22 10.49
CA VAL A 31 4.13 -3.53 11.14
C VAL A 31 5.54 -4.06 10.98
N SER A 32 5.95 -4.91 11.93
CA SER A 32 7.15 -5.73 11.74
C SER A 32 6.79 -7.00 10.99
N VAL A 33 7.64 -7.40 10.05
CA VAL A 33 7.45 -8.64 9.28
C VAL A 33 8.67 -9.52 9.40
N THR A 34 8.45 -10.78 9.80
CA THR A 34 9.47 -11.82 9.72
C THR A 34 9.34 -12.52 8.37
N LEU A 35 10.44 -12.57 7.64
CA LEU A 35 10.54 -13.28 6.37
C LEU A 35 10.97 -14.72 6.65
N ASN A 36 10.44 -15.66 5.87
CA ASN A 36 10.93 -17.02 5.84
C ASN A 36 12.37 -17.01 5.25
N PRO A 37 13.36 -17.60 5.92
CA PRO A 37 14.77 -17.51 5.52
C PRO A 37 15.08 -18.25 4.21
N HIS A 38 14.23 -19.20 3.81
CA HIS A 38 14.46 -20.01 2.61
C HIS A 38 13.81 -19.41 1.35
N THR A 39 12.70 -18.70 1.51
CA THR A 39 11.94 -18.14 0.38
C THR A 39 11.98 -16.63 0.30
N SER A 40 12.47 -15.96 1.36
CA SER A 40 12.40 -14.50 1.54
C SER A 40 10.97 -13.93 1.46
N GLN A 41 9.96 -14.79 1.62
CA GLN A 41 8.56 -14.38 1.64
C GLN A 41 8.11 -14.05 3.06
N PRO A 42 7.17 -13.12 3.23
CA PRO A 42 6.65 -12.77 4.54
C PRO A 42 5.87 -13.96 5.15
N GLU A 43 6.18 -14.29 6.40
CA GLU A 43 5.64 -15.46 7.12
C GLU A 43 4.92 -15.08 8.42
N LEU A 44 5.38 -14.02 9.09
CA LEU A 44 4.77 -13.50 10.31
C LEU A 44 4.65 -11.98 10.23
N ILE A 45 3.49 -11.44 10.57
CA ILE A 45 3.27 -10.01 10.79
C ILE A 45 3.06 -9.78 12.28
N SER A 46 3.77 -8.83 12.86
CA SER A 46 3.56 -8.38 14.24
C SER A 46 2.91 -7.00 14.24
N TYR A 47 1.70 -6.91 14.79
CA TYR A 47 0.92 -5.67 14.92
C TYR A 47 0.32 -5.58 16.33
N LEU A 48 0.51 -4.44 17.01
CA LEU A 48 0.03 -4.19 18.39
C LEU A 48 0.36 -5.34 19.36
N ASN A 49 1.62 -5.80 19.36
CA ASN A 49 2.12 -6.92 20.17
C ASN A 49 1.45 -8.28 19.90
N LYS A 50 0.72 -8.42 18.78
CA LYS A 50 0.13 -9.69 18.33
C LYS A 50 0.80 -10.15 17.04
N GLY A 51 1.21 -11.42 17.02
CA GLY A 51 1.78 -12.08 15.84
C GLY A 51 0.72 -12.82 15.04
N TYR A 52 0.71 -12.59 13.72
CA TYR A 52 -0.20 -13.22 12.77
C TYR A 52 0.61 -13.99 11.74
N ARG A 53 0.49 -15.32 11.73
CA ARG A 53 1.09 -16.15 10.68
C ARG A 53 0.37 -15.91 9.37
N ILE A 54 1.14 -15.65 8.32
CA ILE A 54 0.63 -15.35 7.00
C ILE A 54 1.12 -16.34 5.96
N ARG A 55 0.32 -16.54 4.92
CA ARG A 55 0.71 -17.28 3.72
C ARG A 55 0.52 -16.38 2.51
N LEU A 56 1.52 -16.30 1.63
CA LEU A 56 1.38 -15.61 0.36
C LEU A 56 0.36 -16.35 -0.52
N VAL A 57 -0.58 -15.61 -1.11
CA VAL A 57 -1.63 -16.19 -1.97
C VAL A 57 -1.58 -15.67 -3.40
N THR A 58 -1.12 -14.43 -3.60
CA THR A 58 -0.91 -13.84 -4.91
C THR A 58 0.47 -13.20 -4.96
N GLY A 59 1.05 -13.13 -6.16
CA GLY A 59 2.33 -12.47 -6.40
C GLY A 59 2.35 -11.00 -5.98
N CYS A 60 3.53 -10.41 -5.98
CA CYS A 60 3.73 -9.01 -5.62
C CYS A 60 3.48 -8.08 -6.81
N MET A 61 2.80 -6.95 -6.59
CA MET A 61 2.56 -5.93 -7.61
C MET A 61 2.87 -4.55 -7.04
N PHE A 62 3.63 -3.74 -7.78
CA PHE A 62 3.88 -2.36 -7.37
C PHE A 62 2.61 -1.51 -7.53
N ASN A 63 2.15 -0.92 -6.43
CA ASN A 63 1.05 0.03 -6.40
C ASN A 63 1.60 1.45 -6.47
N LYS A 64 1.40 2.11 -7.63
CA LYS A 64 1.92 3.48 -7.89
C LYS A 64 1.31 4.53 -6.97
N ASP A 65 0.04 4.37 -6.58
CA ASP A 65 -0.66 5.33 -5.72
C ASP A 65 -0.11 5.30 -4.29
N LEU A 66 0.18 4.10 -3.79
CA LEU A 66 0.74 3.88 -2.46
C LEU A 66 2.27 3.99 -2.42
N ARG A 67 2.92 3.96 -3.59
CA ARG A 67 4.38 3.87 -3.77
C ARG A 67 4.98 2.68 -3.00
N ALA A 68 4.26 1.56 -3.00
CA ALA A 68 4.62 0.36 -2.26
C ALA A 68 4.27 -0.89 -3.05
N THR A 69 5.04 -1.95 -2.83
CA THR A 69 4.76 -3.28 -3.39
C THR A 69 3.69 -3.95 -2.56
N GLU A 70 2.56 -4.27 -3.18
CA GLU A 70 1.44 -4.98 -2.59
C GLU A 70 1.66 -6.50 -2.64
N TYR A 71 1.38 -7.19 -1.54
CA TYR A 71 1.40 -8.65 -1.41
C TYR A 71 0.03 -9.11 -0.92
N GLY A 72 -0.61 -10.00 -1.68
CA GLY A 72 -1.83 -10.65 -1.21
C GLY A 72 -1.49 -11.81 -0.29
N VAL A 73 -2.03 -11.79 0.92
CA VAL A 73 -1.73 -12.77 1.97
C VAL A 73 -3.00 -13.36 2.59
N LYS A 74 -2.86 -14.50 3.26
CA LYS A 74 -3.89 -15.10 4.11
C LYS A 74 -3.45 -15.14 5.56
N ILE A 75 -4.34 -14.72 6.46
CA ILE A 75 -4.23 -14.92 7.91
C ILE A 75 -5.31 -15.95 8.28
N GLY A 76 -4.91 -17.20 8.52
CA GLY A 76 -5.86 -18.32 8.62
C GLY A 76 -6.71 -18.44 7.35
N ASN A 77 -8.02 -18.27 7.48
CA ASN A 77 -8.97 -18.30 6.34
C ASN A 77 -9.25 -16.93 5.72
N HIS A 78 -8.80 -15.84 6.35
CA HIS A 78 -9.07 -14.48 5.89
C HIS A 78 -8.01 -14.04 4.86
N ARG A 79 -8.45 -13.53 3.71
CA ARG A 79 -7.57 -12.95 2.67
C ARG A 79 -7.44 -11.45 2.92
N THR A 80 -6.22 -10.95 2.94
CA THR A 80 -5.93 -9.52 3.09
C THR A 80 -4.69 -9.15 2.27
N LYS A 81 -4.22 -7.91 2.41
CA LYS A 81 -3.07 -7.36 1.71
C LYS A 81 -2.10 -6.73 2.69
N VAL A 82 -0.83 -6.79 2.35
CA VAL A 82 0.23 -6.04 3.00
C VAL A 82 1.05 -5.30 1.97
N TRP A 83 1.70 -4.22 2.38
CA TRP A 83 2.47 -3.37 1.47
C TRP A 83 3.87 -3.17 2.01
N LYS A 84 4.88 -3.26 1.14
CA LYS A 84 6.28 -3.00 1.45
C LYS A 84 6.76 -1.80 0.66
N THR A 85 7.28 -0.77 1.32
CA THR A 85 7.89 0.38 0.64
C THR A 85 9.26 0.01 0.05
N PRO A 86 9.81 0.80 -0.88
CA PRO A 86 11.17 0.62 -1.39
C PRO A 86 12.24 0.61 -0.28
N GLU A 87 12.03 1.39 0.79
CA GLU A 87 12.90 1.48 1.97
C GLU A 87 12.81 0.24 2.87
N GLY A 88 11.86 -0.67 2.60
CA GLY A 88 11.71 -1.93 3.31
C GLY A 88 10.73 -1.92 4.47
N VAL A 89 9.99 -0.82 4.67
CA VAL A 89 8.99 -0.69 5.73
C VAL A 89 7.69 -1.38 5.30
N TRP A 90 7.05 -2.09 6.23
CA TRP A 90 5.83 -2.86 5.95
C TRP A 90 4.61 -2.22 6.58
N TYR A 91 3.49 -2.28 5.86
CA TYR A 91 2.21 -1.72 6.27
C TYR A 91 1.06 -2.71 6.08
N ILE A 92 0.05 -2.57 6.94
CA ILE A 92 -1.26 -3.21 6.80
C ILE A 92 -2.36 -2.15 6.80
N HIS A 93 -3.57 -2.53 6.43
CA HIS A 93 -4.77 -1.71 6.57
C HIS A 93 -5.77 -2.47 7.46
N PRO A 94 -5.75 -2.28 8.80
CA PRO A 94 -6.44 -3.17 9.76
C PRO A 94 -7.96 -3.26 9.59
N ASN A 95 -8.57 -2.26 8.96
CA ASN A 95 -10.03 -2.12 8.83
C ASN A 95 -10.56 -2.51 7.44
N ARG A 96 -9.82 -3.31 6.65
CA ARG A 96 -10.22 -3.76 5.30
C ARG A 96 -10.19 -5.26 5.14
#